data_AF-A0A2I1L697-F1
#
_entry.id   AF-A0A2I1L697-F1
#
_cell.length_a   1.000
_cell.length_b   1.000
_cell.length_c   1.000
_cell.angle_alpha   90.00
_cell.angle_beta   90.00
_cell.angle_gamma   90.00
#
_symmetry.space_group_name_H-M   'P 1'
#
loop_
_entity.id
_entity.type
_entity.pdbx_description
1 polymer ?
#
loop_
_entity_poly.entity_id
_entity_poly.type
_entity_poly.pdbx_seq_one_letter_code
_entity_poly.pdbx_strand_id
1 'polypeptide(L)'
;MLKYFYDKGLINYPEKQPKDWEEAVRVSCDKLIEKNLITKDYVDAIVQSVKDNGPYIVIVPGIAMPHAQAENPGVLGTGISFTKYMKPVKFHDENTGEDHYAELFFTLAAKDPDEHLQNIQNLMELLMDEDIVEKLKETNSIEDYKKLL
;
A
#
# COMPACT_ATOMS: atom_id res chain seq x y z
N MET A 1 7.73 3.40 11.86
CA MET A 1 6.45 3.19 11.13
C MET A 1 5.53 2.11 11.70
N LEU A 2 6.02 0.99 12.24
CA LEU A 2 5.13 -0.09 12.72
C LEU A 2 4.07 0.38 13.73
N LYS A 3 4.50 1.11 14.76
CA LYS A 3 3.61 1.72 15.75
C LYS A 3 2.62 2.72 15.14
N TYR A 4 3.04 3.47 14.11
CA TYR A 4 2.15 4.42 13.39
C TYR A 4 0.97 3.69 12.75
N PHE A 5 1.22 2.58 12.05
CA PHE A 5 0.16 1.81 11.40
C PHE A 5 -0.80 1.23 12.44
N TYR A 6 -0.27 0.69 13.53
CA TYR A 6 -1.06 0.10 14.61
C TYR A 6 -1.93 1.13 15.33
N ASP A 7 -1.32 2.21 15.84
CA ASP A 7 -2.01 3.22 16.63
C ASP A 7 -3.12 3.93 15.84
N LYS A 8 -2.89 4.17 14.54
CA LYS A 8 -3.89 4.82 13.68
C LYS A 8 -4.95 3.86 13.14
N GLY A 9 -4.79 2.55 13.36
CA GLY A 9 -5.68 1.53 12.81
C GLY A 9 -5.63 1.50 11.27
N LEU A 10 -4.41 1.59 10.72
CA LEU A 10 -4.12 1.66 9.29
C LEU A 10 -3.55 0.33 8.75
N ILE A 11 -3.84 -0.78 9.43
CA ILE A 11 -3.40 -2.13 9.06
C ILE A 11 -4.59 -2.91 8.50
N ASN A 12 -4.38 -3.62 7.40
CA ASN A 12 -5.35 -4.52 6.81
C ASN A 12 -4.75 -5.91 6.55
N TYR A 13 -5.46 -6.94 7.02
CA TYR A 13 -5.23 -8.35 6.65
C TYR A 13 -6.52 -8.87 6.01
N PRO A 14 -6.64 -8.81 4.68
CA PRO A 14 -7.85 -9.24 3.99
C PRO A 14 -8.12 -10.73 4.22
N GLU A 15 -9.36 -11.09 4.52
CA GLU A 15 -9.76 -12.50 4.73
C GLU A 15 -9.66 -13.35 3.46
N LYS A 16 -9.74 -12.69 2.29
CA LYS A 16 -9.72 -13.34 0.97
C LYS A 16 -8.57 -12.81 0.15
N GLN A 17 -7.96 -13.70 -0.62
CA GLN A 17 -7.00 -13.32 -1.64
C GLN A 17 -7.73 -12.55 -2.75
N PRO A 18 -7.21 -11.39 -3.20
CA PRO A 18 -7.77 -10.68 -4.36
C PRO A 18 -7.62 -11.51 -5.63
N LYS A 19 -8.60 -11.41 -6.52
CA LYS A 19 -8.64 -12.15 -7.80
C LYS A 19 -7.59 -11.66 -8.80
N ASP A 20 -7.25 -10.37 -8.72
CA ASP A 20 -6.35 -9.67 -9.61
C ASP A 20 -5.73 -8.47 -8.88
N TRP A 21 -4.82 -7.79 -9.57
CA TRP A 21 -4.14 -6.63 -9.02
C TRP A 21 -5.08 -5.43 -8.80
N GLU A 22 -6.13 -5.28 -9.61
CA GLU A 22 -7.10 -4.18 -9.45
C GLU A 22 -7.85 -4.31 -8.13
N GLU A 23 -8.33 -5.51 -7.82
CA GLU A 23 -8.96 -5.81 -6.53
C GLU A 23 -7.97 -5.63 -5.38
N ALA A 24 -6.70 -6.03 -5.56
CA ALA A 24 -5.67 -5.82 -4.55
C ALA A 24 -5.40 -4.33 -4.26
N VAL A 25 -5.35 -3.49 -5.29
CA VAL A 25 -5.21 -2.03 -5.11
C VAL A 25 -6.43 -1.49 -4.37
N ARG A 26 -7.65 -1.89 -4.75
CA ARG A 26 -8.88 -1.43 -4.11
C ARG A 26 -8.94 -1.80 -2.63
N VAL A 27 -8.69 -3.06 -2.30
CA VAL A 27 -8.68 -3.55 -0.91
C VAL A 27 -7.58 -2.88 -0.07
N SER A 28 -6.42 -2.58 -0.67
CA SER A 28 -5.34 -1.88 0.05
C SER A 28 -5.71 -0.45 0.49
N CYS A 29 -6.72 0.14 -0.15
CA CYS A 29 -7.22 1.48 0.12
C CYS A 29 -8.27 1.52 1.24
N ASP A 30 -8.83 0.37 1.65
CA ASP A 30 -9.98 0.30 2.57
C ASP A 30 -9.75 1.08 3.87
N LYS A 31 -8.57 0.94 4.48
CA LYS A 31 -8.25 1.65 5.73
C LYS A 31 -8.13 3.16 5.56
N LEU A 32 -7.68 3.65 4.40
CA LEU A 32 -7.64 5.08 4.14
C LEU A 32 -9.05 5.63 3.90
N ILE A 33 -9.93 4.86 3.26
CA ILE A 33 -11.35 5.22 3.10
C ILE A 33 -12.07 5.24 4.45
N GLU A 34 -11.90 4.21 5.28
CA GLU A 34 -12.47 4.12 6.63
C GLU A 34 -12.06 5.32 7.50
N LYS A 35 -10.85 5.85 7.30
CA LYS A 35 -10.30 7.01 8.01
C LYS A 35 -10.63 8.35 7.34
N ASN A 36 -11.41 8.34 6.26
CA ASN A 36 -11.78 9.51 5.47
C ASN A 36 -10.56 10.30 4.96
N LEU A 37 -9.47 9.59 4.62
CA LEU A 37 -8.26 10.18 4.06
C LEU A 37 -8.30 10.23 2.53
N ILE A 38 -9.05 9.31 1.91
CA ILE A 38 -9.24 9.25 0.45
C ILE A 38 -10.69 8.90 0.08
N THR A 39 -11.09 9.25 -1.13
CA THR A 39 -12.37 8.84 -1.74
C THR A 39 -12.21 7.62 -2.65
N LYS A 40 -13.33 7.02 -3.05
CA LYS A 40 -13.35 5.94 -4.07
C LYS A 40 -12.80 6.43 -5.42
N ASP A 41 -13.04 7.68 -5.77
CA ASP A 41 -12.52 8.28 -7.00
C ASP A 41 -10.98 8.31 -7.02
N TYR A 42 -10.36 8.52 -5.85
CA TYR A 42 -8.89 8.42 -5.74
C TYR A 42 -8.42 6.98 -5.97
N VAL A 43 -9.13 5.97 -5.45
CA VAL A 43 -8.81 4.57 -5.72
C VAL A 43 -8.91 4.25 -7.22
N ASP A 44 -9.96 4.73 -7.89
CA ASP A 44 -10.11 4.59 -9.33
C ASP A 44 -8.97 5.27 -10.09
N ALA A 45 -8.49 6.43 -9.63
CA ALA A 45 -7.34 7.11 -10.21
C ALA A 45 -6.03 6.32 -10.03
N ILE A 46 -5.82 5.64 -8.89
CA ILE A 46 -4.67 4.74 -8.70
C ILE A 46 -4.74 3.59 -9.72
N VAL A 47 -5.90 2.91 -9.81
CA VAL A 47 -6.10 1.80 -10.74
C VAL A 47 -5.86 2.25 -12.19
N GLN A 48 -6.40 3.41 -12.57
CA GLN A 48 -6.21 3.95 -13.91
C GLN A 48 -4.73 4.28 -14.19
N SER A 49 -4.04 4.86 -13.21
CA SER A 49 -2.60 5.16 -13.35
C SER A 49 -1.77 3.91 -13.60
N VAL A 50 -2.10 2.78 -12.97
CA VAL A 50 -1.42 1.49 -13.21
C VAL A 50 -1.76 0.92 -14.59
N LYS A 51 -3.00 1.09 -15.07
CA LYS A 51 -3.38 0.70 -16.45
C LYS A 51 -2.61 1.49 -17.49
N ASP A 52 -2.45 2.80 -17.26
CA ASP A 52 -1.85 3.71 -18.24
C ASP A 52 -0.32 3.61 -18.27
N ASN A 53 0.31 3.38 -17.11
CA ASN A 53 1.77 3.47 -16.96
C ASN A 53 2.43 2.12 -16.65
N GLY A 54 1.67 1.03 -16.61
CA GLY A 54 2.15 -0.26 -16.11
C GLY A 54 2.31 -0.28 -14.59
N PRO A 55 2.91 -1.36 -14.03
CA PRO A 55 2.96 -1.59 -12.58
C PRO A 55 4.06 -0.80 -11.86
N TYR A 56 4.21 0.49 -12.16
CA TYR A 56 5.20 1.39 -11.54
C TYR A 56 5.10 1.46 -10.01
N ILE A 57 3.95 1.10 -9.44
CA ILE A 57 3.72 1.04 -8.00
C ILE A 57 4.47 -0.12 -7.33
N VAL A 58 4.90 -1.15 -8.07
CA VAL A 58 5.73 -2.23 -7.54
C VAL A 58 7.18 -1.76 -7.55
N ILE A 59 7.63 -1.21 -6.43
CA ILE A 59 8.93 -0.52 -6.34
C ILE A 59 10.11 -1.49 -6.16
N VAL A 60 9.88 -2.65 -5.53
CA VAL A 60 10.84 -3.75 -5.34
C VAL A 60 10.08 -5.08 -5.25
N PRO A 61 10.72 -6.24 -5.49
CA PRO A 61 10.05 -7.53 -5.37
C PRO A 61 9.34 -7.71 -4.02
N GLY A 62 8.05 -8.04 -4.05
CA GLY A 62 7.23 -8.26 -2.86
C GLY A 62 6.54 -7.01 -2.31
N ILE A 63 6.87 -5.80 -2.77
CA ILE A 63 6.38 -4.55 -2.19
C ILE A 63 5.75 -3.63 -3.24
N ALA A 64 4.51 -3.22 -2.98
CA ALA A 64 3.81 -2.22 -3.75
C ALA A 64 3.54 -0.95 -2.91
N MET A 65 3.58 0.21 -3.56
CA MET A 65 3.23 1.50 -3.01
C MET A 65 2.13 2.14 -3.85
N PRO A 66 0.85 1.72 -3.73
CA PRO A 66 -0.21 2.30 -4.53
C PRO A 66 -0.42 3.79 -4.20
N HIS A 67 -0.41 4.64 -5.23
CA HIS A 67 -0.65 6.08 -5.12
C HIS A 67 -1.11 6.66 -6.48
N ALA A 68 -1.65 7.87 -6.46
CA ALA A 68 -1.93 8.67 -7.66
C ALA A 68 -1.45 10.11 -7.42
N GLN A 69 -1.77 11.03 -8.34
CA GLN A 69 -1.38 12.44 -8.21
C GLN A 69 -1.95 13.07 -6.92
N ALA A 70 -1.12 13.81 -6.19
CA ALA A 70 -1.48 14.42 -4.91
C ALA A 70 -2.55 15.52 -5.07
N GLU A 71 -2.60 16.17 -6.24
CA GLU A 71 -3.58 17.20 -6.58
C GLU A 71 -4.99 16.63 -6.82
N ASN A 72 -5.13 15.30 -6.87
CA ASN A 72 -6.42 14.67 -7.06
C ASN A 72 -7.40 15.09 -5.95
N PRO A 73 -8.60 15.61 -6.28
CA PRO A 73 -9.55 16.10 -5.28
C PRO A 73 -10.06 15.02 -4.33
N GLY A 74 -9.87 13.73 -4.68
CA GLY A 74 -10.16 12.59 -3.84
C GLY A 74 -9.18 12.37 -2.68
N VAL A 75 -8.07 13.14 -2.60
CA VAL A 75 -7.18 13.15 -1.43
C VAL A 75 -7.69 14.15 -0.40
N LEU A 76 -8.18 13.61 0.73
CA LEU A 76 -8.80 14.36 1.81
C LEU A 76 -7.86 14.59 3.00
N GLY A 77 -6.84 13.75 3.15
CA GLY A 77 -5.83 13.85 4.19
C GLY A 77 -4.54 13.12 3.83
N THR A 78 -3.53 13.24 4.71
CA THR A 78 -2.23 12.59 4.54
C THR A 78 -2.17 11.31 5.37
N GLY A 79 -1.66 10.24 4.79
CA GLY A 79 -1.39 9.01 5.53
C GLY A 79 -0.93 7.84 4.67
N ILE A 80 -0.46 6.80 5.35
CA ILE A 80 -0.04 5.55 4.71
C ILE A 80 -0.77 4.38 5.38
N SER A 81 -1.44 3.53 4.60
CA SER A 81 -1.96 2.26 5.11
C SER A 81 -1.03 1.11 4.77
N PHE A 82 -1.01 0.08 5.62
CA PHE A 82 -0.34 -1.18 5.38
C PHE A 82 -1.37 -2.27 5.13
N THR A 83 -1.23 -3.00 4.02
CA THR A 83 -2.03 -4.19 3.71
C THR A 83 -1.12 -5.35 3.39
N LYS A 84 -1.39 -6.52 3.98
CA LYS A 84 -0.63 -7.75 3.71
C LYS A 84 -1.54 -8.80 3.08
N TYR A 85 -1.16 -9.29 1.90
CA TYR A 85 -1.81 -10.41 1.25
C TYR A 85 -1.14 -11.74 1.61
N MET A 86 -1.94 -12.80 1.70
CA MET A 86 -1.43 -14.14 2.03
C MET A 86 -0.52 -14.71 0.95
N LYS A 87 -0.80 -14.36 -0.32
CA LYS A 87 0.01 -14.73 -1.48
C LYS A 87 0.36 -13.50 -2.29
N PRO A 88 1.51 -13.50 -2.99
CA PRO A 88 1.85 -12.43 -3.92
C PRO A 88 0.78 -12.23 -4.99
N VAL A 89 0.42 -10.97 -5.19
CA VAL A 89 -0.44 -10.49 -6.25
C VAL A 89 0.42 -10.23 -7.48
N LYS A 90 0.02 -10.81 -8.61
CA LYS A 90 0.70 -10.67 -9.89
C LYS A 90 0.25 -9.39 -10.60
N PHE A 91 1.22 -8.61 -11.06
CA PHE A 91 1.05 -7.48 -11.97
C PHE A 91 1.78 -7.81 -13.28
N HIS A 92 1.06 -7.83 -14.40
CA HIS A 92 1.66 -8.01 -15.71
C HIS A 92 1.93 -6.62 -16.32
N ASP A 93 3.15 -6.37 -16.75
CA ASP A 93 3.51 -5.17 -17.49
C ASP A 93 3.36 -5.41 -18.99
N GLU A 94 2.28 -4.89 -19.57
CA GLU A 94 1.99 -5.00 -21.01
C GLU A 94 3.05 -4.31 -21.89
N ASN A 95 3.81 -3.34 -21.36
CA ASN A 95 4.82 -2.60 -22.12
C ASN A 95 6.13 -3.37 -22.26
N THR A 96 6.51 -4.14 -21.24
CA THR A 96 7.77 -4.89 -21.18
C THR A 96 7.59 -6.39 -21.37
N GLY A 97 6.38 -6.91 -21.12
CA GLY A 97 6.06 -8.34 -21.06
C GLY A 97 6.50 -9.02 -19.76
N GLU A 98 6.95 -8.24 -18.76
CA GLU A 98 7.46 -8.76 -17.49
C GLU A 98 6.35 -8.94 -16.45
N ASP A 99 6.57 -9.86 -15.52
CA ASP A 99 5.67 -10.12 -14.40
C ASP A 99 6.30 -9.61 -13.09
N HIS A 100 5.55 -8.77 -12.38
CA HIS A 100 5.91 -8.26 -11.06
C HIS A 100 4.99 -8.86 -10.00
N TYR A 101 5.50 -9.00 -8.78
CA TYR A 101 4.77 -9.63 -7.68
C TYR A 101 4.91 -8.82 -6.40
N ALA A 102 3.79 -8.57 -5.72
CA ALA A 102 3.77 -7.86 -4.45
C ALA A 102 2.77 -8.49 -3.47
N GLU A 103 3.12 -8.51 -2.18
CA GLU A 103 2.24 -8.97 -1.10
C GLU A 103 2.15 -7.97 0.06
N LEU A 104 3.15 -7.11 0.21
CA LEU A 104 3.13 -5.97 1.13
C LEU A 104 2.74 -4.72 0.36
N PHE A 105 1.64 -4.10 0.75
CA PHE A 105 1.11 -2.89 0.12
C PHE A 105 1.17 -1.74 1.12
N PHE A 106 1.79 -0.64 0.71
CA PHE A 106 1.87 0.60 1.47
C PHE A 106 1.18 1.72 0.68
N THR A 107 -0.13 1.86 0.83
CA THR A 107 -0.92 2.81 0.02
C THR A 107 -0.78 4.21 0.58
N LEU A 108 -0.54 5.20 -0.29
CA LEU A 108 -0.23 6.57 0.11
C LEU A 108 -1.33 7.57 -0.28
N ALA A 109 -1.60 8.48 0.65
CA ALA A 109 -2.39 9.69 0.44
C ALA A 109 -1.59 10.89 0.95
N ALA A 110 -1.57 11.98 0.17
CA ALA A 110 -0.71 13.13 0.40
C ALA A 110 -1.47 14.44 0.21
N LYS A 111 -2.10 14.96 1.28
CA LYS A 111 -2.76 16.28 1.24
C LYS A 111 -1.81 17.40 1.65
N ASP A 112 -0.99 17.11 2.64
CA ASP A 112 0.06 17.97 3.18
C ASP A 112 1.42 17.46 2.68
N PRO A 113 2.18 18.26 1.92
CA PRO A 113 3.44 17.83 1.31
C PRO A 113 4.56 17.60 2.33
N ASP A 114 4.58 18.35 3.45
CA ASP A 114 5.61 18.20 4.48
C ASP A 114 5.39 16.92 5.29
N GLU A 115 4.13 16.67 5.71
CA GLU A 115 3.77 15.41 6.36
C GLU A 115 3.99 14.22 5.42
N HIS A 116 3.70 14.39 4.12
CA HIS A 116 3.92 13.34 3.14
C HIS A 116 5.41 12.98 3.01
N LEU A 117 6.28 13.98 2.90
CA LEU A 117 7.73 13.78 2.82
C LEU A 117 8.25 13.04 4.06
N GLN A 118 7.82 13.46 5.25
CA GLN A 118 8.20 12.78 6.50
C GLN A 118 7.72 11.33 6.54
N ASN A 119 6.48 11.07 6.10
CA ASN A 119 5.93 9.71 6.05
C ASN A 119 6.70 8.82 5.07
N ILE A 120 7.11 9.35 3.91
CA ILE A 120 7.94 8.63 2.95
C ILE A 120 9.31 8.32 3.56
N GLN A 121 9.98 9.28 4.18
CA GLN A 121 11.29 9.05 4.81
C GLN A 121 11.20 7.92 5.85
N ASN A 122 10.22 8.00 6.75
CA ASN A 122 10.01 6.99 7.78
C ASN A 122 9.65 5.62 7.18
N LEU A 123 8.93 5.58 6.05
CA LEU A 123 8.62 4.35 5.34
C LEU A 123 9.89 3.77 4.70
N MET A 124 10.71 4.58 4.03
CA MET A 124 11.95 4.11 3.42
C MET A 124 12.90 3.53 4.47
N GLU A 125 13.03 4.16 5.64
CA GLU A 125 13.80 3.60 6.76
C GLU A 125 13.28 2.22 7.19
N LEU A 126 11.95 2.02 7.25
CA LEU A 126 11.35 0.72 7.52
C LEU A 126 11.69 -0.30 6.42
N LEU A 127 11.63 0.10 5.15
CA LEU A 127 11.88 -0.79 4.02
C LEU A 127 13.35 -1.17 3.85
N MET A 128 14.28 -0.38 4.39
CA MET A 128 15.70 -0.69 4.45
C MET A 128 16.06 -1.70 5.54
N ASP A 129 15.16 -1.92 6.52
CA ASP A 129 15.33 -2.94 7.55
C ASP A 129 14.80 -4.29 7.03
N GLU A 130 15.69 -5.07 6.40
CA GLU A 130 15.36 -6.37 5.82
C GLU A 130 14.74 -7.34 6.83
N ASP A 131 15.22 -7.33 8.08
CA ASP A 131 14.69 -8.19 9.15
C ASP A 131 13.23 -7.85 9.46
N ILE A 132 12.88 -6.56 9.49
CA ILE A 132 11.51 -6.12 9.72
C ILE A 132 10.62 -6.41 8.51
N VAL A 133 11.13 -6.22 7.29
CA VAL A 133 10.39 -6.55 6.06
C VAL A 133 10.06 -8.04 6.00
N GLU A 134 11.02 -8.92 6.29
CA GLU A 134 10.78 -10.37 6.32
C GLU A 134 9.77 -10.75 7.41
N LYS A 135 9.89 -10.18 8.62
CA LYS A 135 8.89 -10.39 9.68
C LYS A 135 7.50 -9.93 9.28
N LEU A 136 7.38 -8.82 8.54
CA LEU A 136 6.09 -8.34 8.02
C LEU A 136 5.47 -9.34 7.03
N LYS A 137 6.27 -9.98 6.15
CA LYS A 137 5.78 -11.02 5.23
C LYS A 137 5.24 -12.24 5.98
N GLU A 138 5.84 -12.58 7.12
CA GLU A 138 5.42 -13.71 7.95
C GLU A 138 4.13 -13.46 8.74
N THR A 139 3.74 -12.19 8.96
CA THR A 139 2.50 -11.89 9.69
C THR A 139 1.25 -12.32 8.93
N ASN A 140 0.24 -12.85 9.62
CA ASN A 140 -1.03 -13.26 9.00
C ASN A 140 -2.26 -12.67 9.70
N SER A 141 -2.05 -11.87 10.73
CA SER A 141 -3.09 -11.31 11.57
C SER A 141 -2.61 -10.06 12.29
N ILE A 142 -3.55 -9.30 12.82
CA ILE A 142 -3.26 -8.17 13.72
C ILE A 142 -2.51 -8.64 14.97
N GLU A 143 -2.80 -9.84 15.47
CA GLU A 143 -2.09 -10.45 16.61
C GLU A 143 -0.63 -10.76 16.29
N ASP A 144 -0.31 -11.20 15.07
CA ASP A 144 1.08 -11.38 14.64
C ASP A 144 1.79 -10.04 14.50
N TYR A 145 1.12 -9.05 13.90
CA TYR A 145 1.65 -7.70 13.76
C TYR A 145 2.03 -7.07 15.10
N LYS A 146 1.20 -7.25 16.14
CA LYS A 146 1.47 -6.73 17.50
C LYS A 146 2.78 -7.26 18.09
N LYS A 147 3.24 -8.45 17.68
CA LYS A 147 4.52 -9.02 18.16
C LYS A 147 5.74 -8.29 17.57
N LEU A 148 5.54 -7.44 16.57
CA LEU A 148 6.58 -6.64 15.92
C LEU A 148 6.71 -5.22 16.53
N LEU A 149 5.83 -4.84 17.47
CA LEU A 149 5.82 -3.55 18.15
C LEU A 149 6.75 -3.54 19.36
#